data_AF-A0A0N1ID05-F1
#
_entry.id   AF-A0A0N1ID05-F1
#
_cell.length_a   1.000
_cell.length_b   1.000
_cell.length_c   1.000
_cell.angle_alpha   90.00
_cell.angle_beta   90.00
_cell.angle_gamma   90.00
#
_symmetry.space_group_name_H-M   'P 1'
#
loop_
_entity.id
_entity.type
_entity.pdbx_description
1 polymer ?
#
loop_
_entity_poly.entity_id
_entity_poly.type
_entity_poly.pdbx_seq_one_letter_code
_entity_poly.pdbx_strand_id
1 'polypeptide(L)'
;GWESVFYVMGGLSCLWCVLWVALVQDTPQQQPLISTEEREMIVTSLGGKTNDHTPHKLPVPWRAVLTSPAFLAILVAHACSNWGWYMLLIELPFYMKQVLKFNMTEVRHIYN
;
A
#
# COMPACT_ATOMS: atom_id res chain seq x y z
N GLY A 1 16.12 -0.17 -23.87
CA GLY A 1 14.98 0.54 -24.48
C GLY A 1 13.96 0.86 -23.40
N TRP A 2 12.89 1.60 -23.74
CA TRP A 2 11.78 1.83 -22.81
C TRP A 2 11.06 0.52 -22.44
N GLU A 3 11.11 -0.48 -23.33
CA GLU A 3 10.53 -1.80 -23.10
C GLU A 3 11.19 -2.59 -21.95
N SER A 4 12.48 -2.36 -21.65
CA SER A 4 13.18 -3.14 -20.63
C SER A 4 12.64 -2.87 -19.23
N VAL A 5 12.10 -1.68 -18.99
CA VAL A 5 11.45 -1.34 -17.71
C VAL A 5 10.22 -2.21 -17.47
N PHE A 6 9.44 -2.50 -18.52
CA PHE A 6 8.26 -3.36 -18.41
C PHE A 6 8.65 -4.80 -18.10
N TYR A 7 9.70 -5.32 -18.74
CA TYR A 7 10.16 -6.68 -18.47
C TYR A 7 10.76 -6.83 -17.08
N VAL A 8 11.55 -5.87 -16.61
CA VAL A 8 12.17 -5.92 -15.27
C VAL A 8 11.13 -5.76 -14.18
N MET A 9 10.26 -4.74 -14.28
CA MET A 9 9.22 -4.49 -13.26
C MET A 9 8.17 -5.59 -13.27
N GLY A 10 7.75 -6.05 -14.45
CA GLY A 10 6.81 -7.17 -14.59
C GLY A 10 7.39 -8.46 -14.01
N GLY A 11 8.64 -8.79 -14.33
CA GLY A 11 9.33 -9.96 -13.77
C GLY A 11 9.45 -9.89 -12.25
N LEU A 12 9.82 -8.72 -11.71
CA LEU A 12 9.90 -8.51 -10.26
C LEU A 12 8.53 -8.64 -9.58
N SER A 13 7.46 -8.11 -10.18
CA SER A 13 6.10 -8.28 -9.69
C SER A 13 5.68 -9.76 -9.69
N CYS A 14 5.96 -10.50 -10.76
CA CYS A 14 5.66 -11.94 -10.82
C CYS A 14 6.42 -12.72 -9.73
N LEU A 15 7.72 -12.45 -9.57
CA LEU A 15 8.54 -13.06 -8.52
C LEU A 15 7.97 -12.76 -7.13
N TRP A 16 7.60 -11.50 -6.87
CA TRP A 16 6.98 -11.08 -5.61
C TRP A 16 5.65 -11.79 -5.36
N CYS A 17 4.79 -11.93 -6.38
CA CYS A 17 3.54 -12.67 -6.27
C CYS A 17 3.76 -14.14 -5.89
N VAL A 18 4.77 -14.80 -6.48
CA VAL A 18 5.11 -16.20 -6.13
C VAL A 18 5.57 -16.28 -4.66
N LEU A 19 6.42 -15.36 -4.22
CA LEU A 19 6.84 -15.29 -2.82
C LEU A 19 5.66 -15.05 -1.87
N TRP A 20 4.74 -14.15 -2.24
CA TRP A 20 3.55 -13.86 -1.45
C TRP A 20 2.67 -15.09 -1.27
N VAL A 21 2.38 -15.82 -2.35
CA VAL A 21 1.56 -17.05 -2.30
C VAL A 21 2.25 -18.14 -1.47
N ALA A 22 3.58 -18.22 -1.51
CA ALA A 22 4.33 -19.21 -0.73
C ALA A 22 4.42 -18.85 0.77
N LEU A 23 4.52 -17.56 1.11
CA LEU A 23 4.82 -17.09 2.47
C LEU A 23 3.59 -16.66 3.27
N VAL A 24 2.52 -16.21 2.63
CA VAL A 24 1.37 -15.61 3.30
C VAL A 24 0.22 -16.61 3.39
N GLN A 25 -0.33 -16.80 4.59
CA GLN A 25 -1.49 -17.66 4.86
C GLN A 25 -2.63 -16.85 5.50
N ASP A 26 -3.88 -17.20 5.19
CA ASP A 26 -5.06 -16.44 5.61
C ASP A 26 -5.35 -16.52 7.12
N THR A 27 -4.86 -17.57 7.77
CA THR A 27 -5.10 -17.78 9.20
C THR A 27 -3.80 -18.12 9.95
N PRO A 28 -3.59 -17.56 11.15
CA PRO A 28 -2.42 -17.87 11.96
C PRO A 28 -2.37 -19.36 12.36
N GLN A 29 -3.51 -20.07 12.28
CA GLN A 29 -3.60 -21.51 12.54
C GLN A 29 -3.03 -22.37 11.40
N GLN A 30 -3.00 -21.85 10.17
CA GLN A 30 -2.49 -22.55 8.98
C GLN A 30 -1.02 -22.23 8.70
N GLN A 31 -0.43 -21.28 9.42
CA GLN A 31 0.95 -20.86 9.20
C GLN A 31 1.94 -21.81 9.90
N PRO A 32 2.81 -22.54 9.18
CA PRO A 32 3.77 -23.46 9.79
C PRO A 32 4.99 -22.75 10.40
N LEU A 33 5.22 -21.48 10.05
CA LEU A 33 6.38 -20.70 10.47
C LEU A 33 6.18 -19.94 11.79
N ILE A 34 4.98 -20.00 12.38
CA ILE A 34 4.64 -19.25 13.59
C ILE A 34 4.92 -20.08 14.84
N SER A 35 5.49 -19.46 15.88
CA SER A 35 5.71 -20.15 17.16
C SER A 35 4.39 -20.38 17.91
N THR A 36 4.36 -21.37 18.78
CA THR A 36 3.18 -21.67 19.61
C THR A 36 2.84 -20.51 20.54
N GLU A 37 3.83 -19.85 21.12
CA GLU A 37 3.62 -18.70 22.02
C GLU A 37 3.10 -17.47 21.24
N GLU A 38 3.67 -17.18 20.08
CA GLU A 38 3.22 -16.07 19.22
C GLU A 38 1.77 -16.29 18.76
N ARG A 39 1.45 -17.52 18.35
CA ARG A 39 0.09 -17.90 17.95
C ARG A 39 -0.92 -17.70 19.08
N GLU A 40 -0.59 -18.14 20.29
CA GLU A 40 -1.48 -17.99 21.45
C GLU A 40 -1.68 -16.50 21.79
N MET A 41 -0.63 -15.69 21.72
CA MET A 41 -0.71 -14.25 21.91
C MET A 41 -1.64 -13.59 20.88
N ILE A 42 -1.50 -13.93 19.60
CA ILE A 42 -2.31 -13.37 18.51
C ILE A 42 -3.79 -13.78 18.67
N VAL A 43 -4.06 -15.06 18.93
CA VAL A 43 -5.44 -15.55 19.11
C VAL A 43 -6.11 -14.90 20.32
N THR A 44 -5.36 -14.71 21.41
CA THR A 44 -5.87 -14.10 22.64
C THR A 44 -6.11 -12.60 22.47
N SER A 45 -5.18 -11.88 21.84
CA SER A 45 -5.27 -10.43 21.62
C SER A 45 -6.32 -10.03 20.57
N LEU A 46 -6.60 -10.88 19.59
CA LEU A 46 -7.68 -10.70 18.62
C LEU A 46 -9.09 -10.89 19.22
N GLY A 47 -9.19 -11.25 20.50
CA GLY A 47 -10.44 -11.37 21.23
C GLY A 47 -11.20 -12.65 20.86
N GLY A 48 -10.74 -13.80 21.38
CA GLY A 48 -11.59 -14.95 21.70
C GLY A 48 -12.54 -15.46 20.61
N LYS A 49 -12.20 -15.35 19.33
CA LYS A 49 -12.94 -16.03 18.25
C LYS A 49 -12.38 -17.43 18.04
N THR A 50 -12.43 -18.23 19.09
CA THR A 50 -12.34 -19.68 18.97
C THR A 50 -13.76 -20.21 18.71
N ASN A 51 -13.95 -20.80 17.52
CA ASN A 51 -14.99 -21.80 17.23
C ASN A 51 -16.44 -21.38 16.98
N ASP A 52 -16.77 -20.14 16.62
CA ASP A 52 -18.09 -19.87 16.03
C ASP A 52 -18.01 -19.78 14.50
N HIS A 53 -18.11 -20.94 13.85
CA HIS A 53 -18.24 -21.10 12.40
C HIS A 53 -19.63 -20.67 11.91
N THR A 54 -20.08 -19.47 12.29
CA THR A 54 -21.21 -18.82 11.65
C THR A 54 -20.77 -17.44 11.14
N PRO A 55 -20.67 -17.24 9.82
CA PRO A 55 -20.34 -15.93 9.26
C PRO A 55 -21.60 -15.07 9.34
N HIS A 56 -22.00 -14.67 10.54
CA HIS A 56 -22.95 -13.59 10.69
C HIS A 56 -22.22 -12.31 10.30
N LYS A 57 -22.20 -12.03 8.99
CA LYS A 57 -21.76 -10.75 8.42
C LYS A 57 -22.71 -9.69 8.95
N LEU A 58 -22.45 -9.19 10.15
CA LEU A 58 -23.13 -8.02 10.69
C LEU A 58 -23.01 -6.91 9.63
N PRO A 59 -24.13 -6.30 9.21
CA PRO A 59 -24.09 -5.26 8.19
C PRO A 59 -23.22 -4.12 8.71
N VAL A 60 -22.14 -3.81 7.99
CA VAL A 60 -21.25 -2.71 8.35
C VAL A 60 -22.07 -1.42 8.39
N PRO A 61 -22.05 -0.66 9.50
CA PRO A 61 -22.88 0.53 9.65
C PRO A 61 -22.26 1.72 8.90
N TRP A 62 -22.30 1.69 7.56
CA TRP A 62 -21.69 2.69 6.68
C TRP A 62 -22.07 4.13 7.03
N ARG A 63 -23.34 4.37 7.36
CA ARG A 63 -23.80 5.71 7.75
C ARG A 63 -23.11 6.20 9.03
N ALA A 64 -22.97 5.34 10.04
CA ALA A 64 -22.29 5.71 11.28
C ALA A 64 -20.79 5.97 11.06
N VAL A 65 -20.15 5.21 10.17
CA VAL A 65 -18.74 5.43 9.80
C VAL A 65 -18.57 6.78 9.10
N LEU A 66 -19.39 7.05 8.08
CA LEU A 66 -19.29 8.29 7.30
C LEU A 66 -19.68 9.55 8.08
N THR A 67 -20.54 9.43 9.09
CA THR A 67 -20.93 10.55 9.97
C THR A 67 -20.01 10.69 11.19
N SER A 68 -19.08 9.76 11.43
CA SER A 68 -18.16 9.84 12.57
C SER A 68 -17.17 11.00 12.41
N PRO A 69 -17.04 11.89 13.40
CA PRO A 69 -16.11 13.03 13.33
C PRO A 69 -14.65 12.57 13.25
N ALA A 70 -14.30 11.46 13.92
CA ALA A 70 -12.95 10.90 13.85
C ALA A 70 -12.62 10.40 12.44
N PHE A 71 -13.57 9.73 11.78
CA PHE A 71 -13.40 9.26 10.41
C PHE A 71 -13.25 10.44 9.43
N LEU A 72 -14.10 11.46 9.54
CA LEU A 72 -14.03 12.65 8.70
C LEU A 72 -12.71 13.43 8.90
N ALA A 73 -12.22 13.52 10.14
CA ALA A 73 -10.93 14.14 10.43
C ALA A 73 -9.78 13.41 9.73
N ILE A 74 -9.74 12.07 9.82
CA ILE A 74 -8.73 11.24 9.14
C ILE A 74 -8.86 11.38 7.63
N LEU A 75 -10.09 11.37 7.09
CA LEU A 75 -10.34 11.49 5.66
C LEU A 75 -9.79 12.81 5.10
N VAL A 76 -10.11 13.93 5.77
CA VAL A 76 -9.62 15.26 5.35
C VAL A 76 -8.10 15.34 5.50
N ALA A 77 -7.54 14.88 6.62
CA ALA A 77 -6.10 14.87 6.82
C ALA A 77 -5.37 14.07 5.74
N HIS A 78 -5.90 12.89 5.40
CA HIS A 78 -5.33 12.04 4.36
C HIS A 78 -5.46 12.68 2.97
N ALA A 79 -6.61 13.28 2.65
CA ALA A 79 -6.82 14.00 1.39
C ALA A 79 -5.86 15.19 1.24
N CYS A 80 -5.70 16.00 2.28
CA CYS A 80 -4.77 17.12 2.28
C CYS A 80 -3.31 16.66 2.15
N SER A 81 -2.92 15.60 2.85
CA SER A 81 -1.58 15.01 2.75
C SER A 81 -1.29 14.52 1.32
N ASN A 82 -2.23 13.77 0.74
CA ASN A 82 -2.12 13.25 -0.62
C ASN A 82 -2.04 14.39 -1.65
N TRP A 83 -2.88 15.43 -1.49
CA TRP A 83 -2.82 16.62 -2.33
C TRP A 83 -1.46 17.32 -2.24
N GLY A 84 -0.94 17.55 -1.03
CA GLY A 84 0.36 18.17 -0.81
C GLY A 84 1.50 17.35 -1.42
N TRP A 85 1.46 16.03 -1.28
CA TRP A 85 2.43 15.13 -1.90
C TRP A 85 2.42 15.21 -3.43
N TYR A 86 1.24 15.14 -4.05
CA TYR A 86 1.13 15.26 -5.51
C TYR A 86 1.54 16.64 -6.02
N MET A 87 1.16 17.71 -5.30
CA MET A 87 1.59 19.06 -5.63
C MET A 87 3.12 19.13 -5.65
N LEU A 88 3.80 18.67 -4.60
CA LEU A 88 5.26 18.66 -4.55
C LEU A 88 5.87 17.84 -5.70
N LEU A 89 5.33 16.65 -5.99
CA LEU A 89 5.83 15.81 -7.07
C LEU A 89 5.70 16.44 -8.46
N ILE A 90 4.65 17.23 -8.70
CA ILE A 90 4.39 17.89 -9.99
C ILE A 90 5.14 19.21 -10.11
N GLU A 91 5.15 20.01 -9.04
CA GLU A 91 5.80 21.32 -9.03
C GLU A 91 7.33 21.20 -9.01
N LEU A 92 7.89 20.13 -8.46
CA LEU A 92 9.35 19.92 -8.43
C LEU A 92 9.99 19.87 -9.83
N PRO A 93 9.56 19.02 -10.79
CA PRO A 93 10.09 19.05 -12.15
C PRO A 93 9.76 20.36 -12.88
N PHE A 94 8.61 20.98 -12.59
CA PHE A 94 8.22 22.26 -13.17
C PHE A 94 9.16 23.40 -12.72
N TYR A 95 9.44 23.49 -11.42
CA TYR A 95 10.34 24.47 -10.82
C TYR A 95 11.77 24.32 -11.36
N MET A 96 12.29 23.08 -11.41
CA MET A 96 13.61 22.78 -11.97
C MET A 96 13.73 23.24 -13.43
N LYS A 97 12.69 23.03 -14.24
CA LYS A 97 12.67 23.44 -15.65
C LYS A 97 12.53 24.95 -15.82
N GLN A 98 11.60 25.58 -15.09
CA GLN A 98 11.17 26.96 -15.38
C GLN A 98 11.99 28.01 -14.66
N VAL A 99 12.30 27.80 -13.39
CA VAL A 99 12.99 28.77 -12.54
C VAL A 99 14.49 28.51 -12.57
N LEU A 100 14.90 27.26 -12.33
CA LEU A 100 16.32 26.88 -12.31
C LEU A 100 16.94 26.79 -13.71
N LYS A 101 16.11 26.85 -14.77
CA LYS A 101 16.52 26.71 -16.19
C LYS A 101 17.39 25.48 -16.45
N PHE A 102 17.13 24.38 -15.73
CA PHE A 102 17.87 23.14 -15.92
C PHE A 102 17.56 22.58 -17.32
N ASN A 103 18.56 22.52 -18.20
CA ASN A 103 18.40 22.05 -19.58
C ASN A 103 18.23 20.52 -19.59
N MET A 104 16.99 20.04 -19.61
CA MET A 104 16.70 18.61 -19.85
C MET A 104 17.13 18.14 -21.25
N THR A 105 17.57 19.05 -22.12
CA THR A 105 18.03 18.78 -23.49
C THR A 105 19.45 18.21 -23.56
N GLU A 106 20.25 18.31 -22.50
CA GLU A 106 21.67 17.87 -22.54
C GLU A 106 21.83 16.33 -22.59
N VAL A 107 20.83 15.57 -22.12
CA VAL A 107 20.84 14.10 -22.21
C VAL A 107 20.66 13.60 -23.66
N ARG A 108 20.10 14.41 -24.57
CA ARG A 108 19.91 14.02 -25.98
C ARG A 108 21.17 14.23 -26.83
N HIS A 109 22.08 15.10 -26.40
CA HIS A 109 23.33 15.38 -27.13
C HIS A 109 24.46 14.40 -26.83
N ILE A 110 24.33 13.55 -25.80
CA ILE A 110 25.31 12.49 -25.48
C ILE A 110 25.03 11.20 -26.29
N TYR A 111 23.89 11.13 -26.99
CA TYR A 111 23.46 9.98 -27.79
C TYR A 111 23.43 10.26 -29.32
N ASN A 112 24.12 11.29 -29.78
CA ASN A 112 24.39 11.54 -31.20
C ASN A 112 25.89 11.76 -31.43
#